data_AF-A0A1V5IJP4-F1
#
_entry.id   AF-A0A1V5IJP4-F1
#
_cell.length_a   1.000
_cell.length_b   1.000
_cell.length_c   1.000
_cell.angle_alpha   90.00
_cell.angle_beta   90.00
_cell.angle_gamma   90.00
#
_symmetry.space_group_name_H-M   'P 1'
#
loop_
_entity.id
_entity.type
_entity.pdbx_description
1 polymer ?
#
loop_
_entity_poly.entity_id
_entity_poly.type
_entity_poly.pdbx_seq_one_letter_code
_entity_poly.pdbx_strand_id
1 'polypeptide(L)'
;MCMQESLKHFLKLLVSSMLEKLIKSLETCPVVKRGEYNYFIHPITDGVPSLDPAVLREVATGMIKIMDLDRVDRIVAAEAMGIPIGSIISHMTDLPLNIVRKREYQLRGEIPVHQVTGYSKGQLFLNGVREGERVVIVDDVVSTGGTTRGILAALHVAGAEVADICFAIRKGYPDIGRPYKVLVTVEVSDRVRVVEQHL
;
A
#
# COMPACT_ATOMS: atom_id res chain seq x y z
N MET A 1 -25.59 -16.76 -25.14
CA MET A 1 -24.76 -15.74 -24.48
C MET A 1 -23.92 -15.05 -25.52
N CYS A 2 -23.98 -13.72 -25.64
CA CYS A 2 -23.18 -12.99 -26.62
C CYS A 2 -21.68 -13.21 -26.34
N MET A 3 -20.85 -13.35 -27.37
CA MET A 3 -19.39 -13.57 -27.23
C MET A 3 -18.72 -12.52 -26.32
N GLN A 4 -19.25 -11.28 -26.31
CA GLN A 4 -18.83 -10.21 -25.40
C GLN A 4 -19.19 -10.45 -23.93
N GLU A 5 -20.33 -11.05 -23.62
CA GLU A 5 -20.71 -11.40 -22.23
C GLU A 5 -19.91 -12.59 -21.72
N SER A 6 -19.63 -13.57 -22.58
CA SER A 6 -18.77 -14.71 -22.26
C SER A 6 -17.33 -14.27 -21.97
N LEU A 7 -16.79 -13.34 -22.77
CA LEU A 7 -15.46 -12.75 -22.56
C LEU A 7 -15.39 -11.93 -21.27
N LYS A 8 -16.42 -11.11 -20.97
CA LYS A 8 -16.52 -10.38 -19.70
C LYS A 8 -16.61 -11.33 -18.49
N HIS A 9 -17.36 -12.42 -18.59
CA HIS A 9 -17.47 -13.42 -17.54
C HIS A 9 -16.15 -14.18 -17.33
N PHE A 10 -15.47 -14.56 -18.41
CA PHE A 10 -14.17 -15.23 -18.37
C PHE A 10 -13.08 -14.31 -17.82
N LEU A 11 -13.04 -13.04 -18.24
CA LEU A 11 -12.16 -12.03 -17.64
C LEU A 11 -12.46 -11.82 -16.16
N LYS A 12 -13.74 -11.81 -15.76
CA LYS A 12 -14.14 -11.73 -14.36
C LYS A 12 -13.68 -12.95 -13.54
N LEU A 13 -13.70 -14.15 -14.12
CA LEU A 13 -13.15 -15.36 -13.50
C LEU A 13 -11.61 -15.33 -13.39
N LEU A 14 -10.92 -14.84 -14.42
CA LEU A 14 -9.46 -14.65 -14.42
C LEU A 14 -8.99 -13.56 -13.45
N VAL A 15 -9.80 -12.53 -13.27
CA VAL A 15 -9.58 -11.47 -12.27
C VAL A 15 -9.92 -11.97 -10.86
N SER A 16 -11.01 -12.71 -10.71
CA SER A 16 -11.41 -13.35 -9.45
C SER A 16 -10.36 -14.34 -8.95
N SER A 17 -9.54 -14.92 -9.83
CA SER A 17 -8.45 -15.83 -9.44
C SER A 17 -7.17 -15.11 -9.01
N MET A 18 -7.02 -13.82 -9.34
CA MET A 18 -5.74 -13.12 -9.17
C MET A 18 -5.49 -12.62 -7.75
N LEU A 19 -6.52 -12.53 -6.89
CA LEU A 19 -6.38 -12.12 -5.47
C LEU A 19 -6.76 -13.22 -4.47
N GLU A 20 -6.92 -14.46 -4.93
CA GLU A 20 -7.40 -15.56 -4.07
C GLU A 20 -6.54 -15.79 -2.82
N LYS A 21 -5.20 -15.69 -2.92
CA LYS A 21 -4.33 -15.95 -1.77
C LYS A 21 -4.35 -14.80 -0.80
N LEU A 22 -4.36 -13.56 -1.30
CA LEU A 22 -4.52 -12.37 -0.45
C LEU A 22 -5.85 -12.40 0.30
N ILE A 23 -6.95 -12.68 -0.41
CA ILE A 23 -8.29 -12.72 0.19
C ILE A 23 -8.35 -13.83 1.25
N LYS A 24 -7.90 -15.04 0.90
CA LYS A 24 -7.88 -16.15 1.84
C LYS A 24 -6.99 -15.87 3.06
N SER A 25 -5.81 -15.27 2.87
CA SER A 25 -4.92 -14.94 3.98
C SER A 25 -5.53 -13.88 4.90
N LEU A 26 -6.26 -12.90 4.36
CA LEU A 26 -7.00 -11.92 5.14
C LEU A 26 -8.15 -12.56 5.92
N GLU A 27 -9.02 -13.33 5.28
CA GLU A 27 -10.21 -13.91 5.93
C GLU A 27 -9.88 -14.94 7.02
N THR A 28 -8.69 -15.53 6.95
CA THR A 28 -8.21 -16.51 7.93
C THR A 28 -7.25 -15.94 8.97
N CYS A 29 -6.88 -14.66 8.88
CA CYS A 29 -5.91 -14.07 9.80
C CYS A 29 -6.50 -13.85 11.21
N PRO A 30 -5.66 -13.93 12.25
CA PRO A 30 -6.11 -13.70 13.61
C PRO A 30 -6.56 -12.26 13.83
N VAL A 31 -7.65 -12.10 14.59
CA VAL A 31 -8.12 -10.80 15.08
C VAL A 31 -7.93 -10.75 16.59
N VAL A 32 -7.31 -9.67 17.05
CA VAL A 32 -7.08 -9.40 18.47
C VAL A 32 -7.80 -8.12 18.89
N LYS A 33 -8.22 -8.06 20.15
CA LYS A 33 -8.83 -6.86 20.72
C LYS A 33 -7.76 -5.91 21.22
N ARG A 34 -7.80 -4.64 20.80
CA ARG A 34 -6.95 -3.55 21.31
C ARG A 34 -7.84 -2.47 21.92
N GLY A 35 -8.00 -2.49 23.24
CA GLY A 35 -9.00 -1.65 23.90
C GLY A 35 -10.40 -1.98 23.39
N GLU A 36 -11.09 -1.00 22.80
CA GLU A 36 -12.45 -1.15 22.27
C GLU A 36 -12.51 -1.57 20.80
N TYR A 37 -11.38 -1.65 20.08
CA TYR A 37 -11.38 -1.97 18.65
C TYR A 37 -10.74 -3.32 18.33
N ASN A 38 -11.23 -3.95 17.25
CA ASN A 38 -10.67 -5.17 16.70
C ASN A 38 -9.54 -4.84 15.72
N TYR A 39 -8.40 -5.52 15.88
CA TYR A 39 -7.19 -5.36 15.10
C TYR A 39 -6.83 -6.71 14.49
N PHE A 40 -6.80 -6.78 13.16
CA PHE A 40 -6.34 -7.98 12.48
C PHE A 40 -4.81 -7.98 12.42
N ILE A 41 -4.21 -9.16 12.59
CA ILE A 41 -2.77 -9.36 12.50
C ILE A 41 -2.53 -10.18 11.24
N HIS A 42 -1.93 -9.56 10.22
CA HIS A 42 -1.77 -10.19 8.91
C HIS A 42 -0.32 -10.13 8.43
N PRO A 43 0.19 -11.16 7.74
CA PRO A 43 1.59 -11.19 7.32
C PRO A 43 2.03 -9.98 6.47
N ILE A 44 1.14 -9.44 5.63
CA ILE A 44 1.41 -8.24 4.82
C ILE A 44 1.47 -6.97 5.66
N THR A 45 0.71 -6.87 6.75
CA THR A 45 0.56 -5.63 7.53
C THR A 45 1.36 -5.59 8.83
N ASP A 46 1.76 -6.75 9.33
CA ASP A 46 2.40 -6.88 10.63
C ASP A 46 3.69 -7.73 10.57
N GLY A 47 3.95 -8.40 9.44
CA GLY A 47 5.09 -9.33 9.29
C GLY A 47 4.92 -10.62 10.10
N VAL A 48 3.77 -10.81 10.74
CA VAL A 48 3.42 -11.99 11.52
C VAL A 48 1.96 -12.41 11.25
N PRO A 49 1.64 -13.72 11.16
CA PRO A 49 2.57 -14.85 10.95
C PRO A 49 3.46 -14.67 9.71
N SER A 50 4.34 -15.63 9.43
CA SER A 50 5.33 -15.51 8.34
C SER A 50 4.71 -15.06 7.01
N LEU A 51 5.35 -14.09 6.35
CA LEU A 51 4.94 -13.59 5.05
C LEU A 51 5.16 -14.63 3.95
N ASP A 52 4.07 -15.19 3.44
CA ASP A 52 4.10 -16.13 2.32
C ASP A 52 4.53 -15.40 1.03
N PRO A 53 5.63 -15.82 0.37
CA PRO A 53 6.07 -15.24 -0.89
C PRO A 53 5.00 -15.26 -1.99
N ALA A 54 4.07 -16.21 -1.99
CA ALA A 54 2.99 -16.28 -2.96
C ALA A 54 1.98 -15.14 -2.76
N VAL A 55 1.61 -14.83 -1.51
CA VAL A 55 0.74 -13.69 -1.18
C VAL A 55 1.43 -12.38 -1.54
N LEU A 56 2.72 -12.23 -1.18
CA LEU A 56 3.48 -11.02 -1.50
C LEU A 56 3.58 -10.77 -3.01
N ARG A 57 3.84 -11.83 -3.79
CA ARG A 57 3.92 -11.74 -5.26
C ARG A 57 2.57 -11.38 -5.87
N GLU A 58 1.49 -11.90 -5.32
CA GLU A 58 0.11 -11.61 -5.73
C GLU A 58 -0.24 -10.14 -5.47
N VAL A 59 0.08 -9.62 -4.28
CA VAL A 59 -0.06 -8.20 -3.93
C VAL A 59 0.74 -7.32 -4.88
N ALA A 60 2.03 -7.58 -5.06
CA ALA A 60 2.89 -6.77 -5.93
C ALA A 60 2.40 -6.77 -7.39
N THR A 61 2.04 -7.94 -7.92
CA THR A 61 1.50 -8.07 -9.29
C THR A 61 0.19 -7.29 -9.45
N GLY A 62 -0.71 -7.42 -8.47
CA GLY A 62 -1.98 -6.68 -8.46
C GLY A 62 -1.76 -5.18 -8.44
N MET A 63 -0.85 -4.69 -7.58
CA MET A 63 -0.55 -3.26 -7.47
C MET A 63 0.06 -2.73 -8.76
N ILE A 64 1.04 -3.43 -9.35
CA ILE A 64 1.65 -3.05 -10.64
C ILE A 64 0.59 -2.93 -11.74
N LYS A 65 -0.39 -3.84 -11.78
CA LYS A 65 -1.42 -3.86 -12.81
C LYS A 65 -2.36 -2.65 -12.74
N ILE A 66 -2.65 -2.16 -11.53
CA ILE A 66 -3.60 -1.05 -11.35
C ILE A 66 -2.92 0.32 -11.25
N MET A 67 -1.65 0.39 -10.87
CA MET A 67 -0.91 1.65 -10.78
C MET A 67 -0.63 2.27 -12.15
N ASP A 68 -0.64 3.59 -12.22
CA ASP A 68 -0.02 4.33 -13.32
C ASP A 68 1.49 4.44 -13.09
N LEU A 69 2.26 3.70 -13.90
CA LEU A 69 3.71 3.68 -13.87
C LEU A 69 4.36 4.43 -15.04
N ASP A 70 3.59 5.18 -15.85
CA ASP A 70 4.16 5.91 -16.98
C ASP A 70 5.19 6.95 -16.51
N ARG A 71 6.42 6.91 -17.02
CA ARG A 71 7.48 7.88 -16.68
C ARG A 71 7.70 8.05 -15.17
N VAL A 72 7.44 7.02 -14.38
CA VAL A 72 7.76 7.03 -12.95
C VAL A 72 9.26 6.83 -12.80
N ASP A 73 9.89 7.70 -12.00
CA ASP A 73 11.31 7.62 -11.70
C ASP A 73 11.58 6.71 -10.49
N ARG A 74 10.59 6.52 -9.61
CA ARG A 74 10.79 5.89 -8.30
C ARG A 74 9.55 5.43 -7.56
N ILE A 75 9.72 4.42 -6.73
CA ILE A 75 8.77 3.95 -5.73
C ILE A 75 9.13 4.52 -4.35
N VAL A 76 8.14 5.07 -3.64
CA VAL A 76 8.26 5.51 -2.25
C VAL A 76 7.41 4.60 -1.36
N ALA A 77 8.02 3.99 -0.34
CA ALA A 77 7.32 3.15 0.61
C ALA A 77 7.63 3.53 2.06
N ALA A 78 6.67 3.38 2.97
CA ALA A 78 6.89 3.64 4.39
C ALA A 78 7.43 2.39 5.11
N GLU A 79 8.30 2.59 6.10
CA GLU A 79 8.66 1.50 6.99
C GLU A 79 7.50 1.14 7.95
N ALA A 80 7.37 -0.12 8.38
CA ALA A 80 8.19 -1.26 8.01
C ALA A 80 7.59 -2.08 6.86
N MET A 81 6.26 -2.15 6.76
CA MET A 81 5.58 -3.13 5.92
C MET A 81 5.34 -2.70 4.47
N GLY A 82 5.49 -1.41 4.17
CA GLY A 82 5.69 -0.97 2.79
C GLY A 82 6.99 -1.52 2.17
N ILE A 83 8.00 -1.90 2.98
CA ILE A 83 9.32 -2.34 2.47
C ILE A 83 9.23 -3.66 1.69
N PRO A 84 8.65 -4.77 2.20
CA PRO A 84 8.54 -5.99 1.41
C PRO A 84 7.77 -5.79 0.09
N ILE A 85 6.68 -5.02 0.12
CA ILE A 85 5.87 -4.72 -1.05
C ILE A 85 6.67 -3.90 -2.07
N GLY A 86 7.21 -2.76 -1.65
CA GLY A 86 8.02 -1.89 -2.49
C GLY A 86 9.26 -2.58 -3.05
N SER A 87 9.88 -3.49 -2.29
CA SER A 87 11.06 -4.24 -2.74
C SER A 87 10.73 -5.16 -3.91
N ILE A 88 9.60 -5.88 -3.84
CA ILE A 88 9.18 -6.77 -4.92
C ILE A 88 8.70 -5.96 -6.13
N ILE A 89 7.96 -4.86 -5.93
CA ILE A 89 7.55 -3.99 -7.03
C ILE A 89 8.77 -3.40 -7.73
N SER A 90 9.75 -2.90 -6.97
CA SER A 90 11.03 -2.40 -7.50
C SER A 90 11.75 -3.46 -8.32
N HIS A 91 11.89 -4.67 -7.77
CA HIS A 91 12.50 -5.79 -8.48
C HIS A 91 11.79 -6.16 -9.79
N MET A 92 10.47 -6.04 -9.85
CA MET A 92 9.67 -6.40 -11.02
C MET A 92 9.56 -5.29 -12.07
N THR A 93 9.85 -4.04 -11.70
CA THR A 93 9.65 -2.85 -12.57
C THR A 93 10.94 -2.13 -12.92
N ASP A 94 12.07 -2.56 -12.35
CA ASP A 94 13.38 -1.89 -12.42
C ASP A 94 13.39 -0.44 -11.89
N LEU A 95 12.32 -0.02 -11.22
CA LEU A 95 12.23 1.29 -10.58
C LEU A 95 12.98 1.27 -9.24
N PRO A 96 13.78 2.29 -8.92
CA PRO A 96 14.42 2.39 -7.61
C PRO A 96 13.38 2.55 -6.50
N LEU A 97 13.69 2.00 -5.32
CA LEU A 97 12.89 2.10 -4.10
C LEU A 97 13.53 3.04 -3.09
N ASN A 98 12.78 4.04 -2.64
CA ASN A 98 13.12 4.84 -1.48
C ASN A 98 12.18 4.55 -0.32
N ILE A 99 12.78 4.36 0.86
CA ILE A 99 12.05 4.03 2.07
C ILE A 99 11.97 5.28 2.95
N VAL A 100 10.76 5.63 3.37
CA VAL A 100 10.51 6.63 4.41
C VAL A 100 10.72 5.96 5.76
N ARG A 101 11.67 6.47 6.56
CA ARG A 101 12.19 5.81 7.78
C ARG A 101 11.88 6.62 9.02
N LYS A 102 11.73 6.00 10.21
CA LYS A 102 11.72 6.72 11.50
C LYS A 102 13.11 7.18 11.91
N ARG A 103 14.14 6.52 11.40
CA ARG A 103 15.53 6.89 11.64
C ARG A 103 15.91 8.09 10.77
N GLU A 104 16.34 9.16 11.42
CA GLU A 104 17.01 10.30 10.80
C GLU A 104 18.45 9.93 10.44
N TYR A 105 18.91 10.30 9.24
CA TYR A 105 20.26 10.06 8.77
C TYR A 105 21.12 11.32 8.65
N GLN A 106 20.51 12.51 8.81
CA GLN A 106 21.14 13.82 8.67
C GLN A 106 21.78 14.02 7.29
N LEU A 107 21.19 13.40 6.27
CA LEU A 107 21.63 13.55 4.89
C LEU A 107 21.13 14.88 4.32
N ARG A 108 21.89 15.44 3.37
CA ARG A 108 21.45 16.63 2.64
C ARG A 108 20.15 16.33 1.89
N GLY A 109 19.12 17.14 2.14
CA GLY A 109 17.80 16.98 1.51
C GLY A 109 16.90 15.94 2.18
N GLU A 110 17.25 15.46 3.39
CA GLU A 110 16.33 14.70 4.22
C GLU A 110 15.20 15.61 4.72
N ILE A 111 13.94 15.18 4.52
CA ILE A 111 12.76 15.99 4.85
C ILE A 111 11.95 15.30 5.95
N PRO A 112 11.67 15.98 7.07
CA PRO A 112 10.83 15.42 8.12
C PRO A 112 9.38 15.28 7.62
N VAL A 113 8.83 14.10 7.87
CA VAL A 113 7.43 13.74 7.61
C VAL A 113 6.69 13.80 8.94
N HIS A 114 5.89 14.86 9.10
CA HIS A 114 5.08 15.06 10.29
C HIS A 114 3.78 14.25 10.19
N GLN A 115 3.70 13.16 10.95
CA GLN A 115 2.45 12.42 11.09
C GLN A 115 1.51 13.18 12.04
N VAL A 116 0.35 13.60 11.53
CA VAL A 116 -0.78 13.98 12.38
C VAL A 116 -1.63 12.73 12.59
N THR A 117 -1.27 11.90 13.57
CA THR A 117 -2.12 10.78 14.01
C THR A 117 -2.28 10.79 15.53
N GLY A 118 -3.45 10.35 16.01
CA GLY A 118 -3.78 10.30 17.43
C GLY A 118 -3.12 9.16 18.23
N TYR A 119 -2.35 8.27 17.57
CA TYR A 119 -1.87 7.02 18.18
C TYR A 119 -0.33 6.90 18.27
N SER A 120 0.44 7.69 17.50
CA SER A 120 1.90 7.73 17.63
C SER A 120 2.49 9.05 17.15
N LYS A 121 3.24 9.75 18.02
CA LYS A 121 4.07 10.91 17.67
C LYS A 121 5.43 10.45 17.11
N GLY A 122 5.41 9.62 16.07
CA GLY A 122 6.63 9.21 15.38
C GLY A 122 6.96 10.21 14.28
N GLN A 123 8.17 10.76 14.27
CA GLN A 123 8.69 11.44 13.09
C GLN A 123 9.16 10.39 12.09
N LEU A 124 8.77 10.58 10.83
CA LEU A 124 9.31 9.86 9.69
C LEU A 124 10.21 10.81 8.91
N PHE A 125 11.06 10.29 8.03
CA PHE A 125 12.01 11.05 7.23
C PHE A 125 12.00 10.53 5.80
N LEU A 126 11.70 11.44 4.87
CA LEU A 126 11.81 11.21 3.43
C LEU A 126 13.25 11.48 2.99
N ASN A 127 13.84 10.51 2.30
CA ASN A 127 15.22 10.57 1.86
C ASN A 127 15.36 10.32 0.36
N GLY A 128 16.33 11.00 -0.24
CA GLY A 128 16.84 10.74 -1.58
C GLY A 128 15.97 11.21 -2.75
N VAL A 129 14.72 11.64 -2.52
CA VAL A 129 13.83 12.17 -3.57
C VAL A 129 14.29 13.55 -4.01
N ARG A 130 14.30 13.79 -5.32
CA ARG A 130 14.78 15.03 -5.93
C ARG A 130 13.64 15.82 -6.55
N GLU A 131 13.87 17.12 -6.69
CA GLU A 131 12.96 18.02 -7.39
C GLU A 131 12.73 17.55 -8.83
N GLY A 132 11.46 17.57 -9.26
CA GLY A 132 11.02 17.15 -10.59
C GLY A 132 10.85 15.64 -10.77
N GLU A 133 11.25 14.80 -9.81
CA GLU A 133 11.02 13.35 -9.92
C GLU A 133 9.52 13.01 -9.84
N ARG A 134 9.08 12.12 -10.73
CA ARG A 134 7.75 11.53 -10.70
C ARG A 134 7.77 10.24 -9.91
N VAL A 135 7.00 10.15 -8.84
CA VAL A 135 7.03 9.03 -7.90
C VAL A 135 5.67 8.37 -7.71
N VAL A 136 5.67 7.08 -7.40
CA VAL A 136 4.50 6.38 -6.87
C VAL A 136 4.68 6.06 -5.39
N ILE A 137 3.59 6.14 -4.63
CA ILE A 137 3.58 5.73 -3.22
C ILE A 137 2.95 4.35 -3.12
N VAL A 138 3.63 3.42 -2.45
CA VAL A 138 3.08 2.09 -2.14
C VAL A 138 3.13 1.83 -0.64
N ASP A 139 2.08 1.24 -0.10
CA ASP A 139 2.04 0.81 1.30
C ASP A 139 1.12 -0.41 1.49
N ASP A 140 1.18 -1.00 2.68
CA ASP A 140 0.41 -2.20 3.02
C ASP A 140 -1.08 -1.89 3.25
N VAL A 141 -1.41 -0.91 4.09
CA VAL A 141 -2.77 -0.60 4.51
C VAL A 141 -3.03 0.89 4.65
N VAL A 142 -4.15 1.36 4.11
CA VAL A 142 -4.68 2.69 4.41
C VAL A 142 -5.88 2.59 5.35
N SER A 143 -5.77 3.25 6.52
CA SER A 143 -6.87 3.32 7.49
C SER A 143 -7.29 4.75 7.82
N THR A 144 -6.42 5.57 8.41
CA THR A 144 -6.71 7.00 8.67
C THR A 144 -6.11 7.91 7.61
N GLY A 145 -5.14 7.40 6.84
CA GLY A 145 -4.40 8.15 5.82
C GLY A 145 -3.33 9.10 6.36
N GLY A 146 -3.13 9.20 7.68
CA GLY A 146 -2.24 10.20 8.28
C GLY A 146 -0.78 10.07 7.84
N THR A 147 -0.26 8.85 7.76
CA THR A 147 1.09 8.58 7.26
C THR A 147 1.25 9.07 5.82
N THR A 148 0.35 8.67 4.92
CA THR A 148 0.38 9.05 3.51
C THR A 148 0.25 10.55 3.32
N ARG A 149 -0.63 11.23 4.07
CA ARG A 149 -0.74 12.70 4.03
C ARG A 149 0.56 13.40 4.44
N GLY A 150 1.26 12.88 5.46
CA GLY A 150 2.58 13.37 5.83
C GLY A 150 3.62 13.17 4.73
N ILE A 151 3.63 12.00 4.09
CA ILE A 151 4.53 11.70 2.97
C ILE A 151 4.23 12.62 1.78
N LEU A 152 2.96 12.85 1.46
CA LEU A 152 2.54 13.77 0.40
C LEU A 152 3.02 15.20 0.66
N ALA A 153 2.92 15.67 1.90
CA ALA A 153 3.45 16.98 2.29
C ALA A 153 4.97 17.05 2.11
N ALA A 154 5.72 16.02 2.51
CA ALA A 154 7.16 15.98 2.34
C ALA A 154 7.59 15.90 0.87
N LEU A 155 6.86 15.13 0.05
CA LEU A 155 7.10 15.06 -1.41
C LEU A 155 6.81 16.39 -2.10
N HIS A 156 5.79 17.11 -1.66
CA HIS A 156 5.53 18.47 -2.14
C HIS A 156 6.70 19.41 -1.81
N VAL A 157 7.23 19.37 -0.58
CA VAL A 157 8.42 20.14 -0.19
C VAL A 157 9.66 19.72 -0.99
N ALA A 158 9.79 18.44 -1.33
CA ALA A 158 10.87 17.94 -2.19
C ALA A 158 10.75 18.42 -3.65
N GLY A 159 9.61 18.99 -4.05
CA GLY A 159 9.34 19.36 -5.44
C GLY A 159 9.07 18.15 -6.34
N ALA A 160 8.64 17.02 -5.78
CA ALA A 160 8.33 15.81 -6.53
C ALA A 160 6.87 15.78 -7.01
N GLU A 161 6.64 15.19 -8.17
CA GLU A 161 5.30 14.87 -8.68
C GLU A 161 4.89 13.49 -8.18
N VAL A 162 3.70 13.38 -7.58
CA VAL A 162 3.16 12.07 -7.21
C VAL A 162 2.22 11.60 -8.32
N ALA A 163 2.66 10.58 -9.04
CA ALA A 163 1.94 9.90 -10.11
C ALA A 163 0.69 9.19 -9.62
N ASP A 164 0.88 8.31 -8.63
CA ASP A 164 -0.14 7.41 -8.13
C ASP A 164 0.15 6.98 -6.69
N ILE A 165 -0.89 6.48 -6.02
CA ILE A 165 -0.84 6.01 -4.64
C ILE A 165 -1.59 4.70 -4.59
N CYS A 166 -0.94 3.64 -4.14
CA CYS A 166 -1.54 2.31 -4.11
C CYS A 166 -1.31 1.61 -2.76
N PHE A 167 -2.37 1.02 -2.23
CA PHE A 167 -2.31 0.20 -1.02
C PHE A 167 -2.72 -1.23 -1.32
N ALA A 168 -2.17 -2.22 -0.60
CA ALA A 168 -2.74 -3.56 -0.69
C ALA A 168 -4.17 -3.58 -0.13
N ILE A 169 -4.38 -2.96 1.03
CA ILE A 169 -5.61 -3.08 1.82
C ILE A 169 -6.18 -1.71 2.17
N ARG A 170 -7.50 -1.55 2.04
CA ARG A 170 -8.26 -0.43 2.59
C ARG A 170 -9.07 -0.84 3.81
N LYS A 171 -9.00 -0.06 4.90
CA LYS A 171 -9.91 -0.16 6.04
C LYS A 171 -10.71 1.14 6.21
N GLY A 172 -12.02 1.06 6.02
CA GLY A 172 -12.89 2.23 5.97
C GLY A 172 -12.69 3.05 4.68
N TYR A 173 -13.06 4.33 4.69
CA TYR A 173 -12.90 5.22 3.53
C TYR A 173 -12.10 6.47 3.92
N PRO A 174 -10.78 6.32 4.16
CA PRO A 174 -9.94 7.46 4.50
C PRO A 174 -9.86 8.46 3.34
N ASP A 175 -9.96 9.73 3.69
CA ASP A 175 -9.61 10.84 2.81
C ASP A 175 -8.14 11.23 3.02
N ILE A 176 -7.35 11.12 1.95
CA ILE A 176 -5.94 11.54 1.92
C ILE A 176 -5.70 12.84 1.15
N GLY A 177 -6.78 13.51 0.73
CA GLY A 177 -6.74 14.75 -0.06
C GLY A 177 -6.52 14.54 -1.56
N ARG A 178 -6.50 13.29 -2.04
CA ARG A 178 -6.38 12.92 -3.46
C ARG A 178 -6.79 11.47 -3.72
N PRO A 179 -7.08 11.10 -4.98
CA PRO A 179 -7.37 9.71 -5.34
C PRO A 179 -6.22 8.76 -5.00
N TYR A 180 -6.58 7.53 -4.67
CA TYR A 180 -5.67 6.40 -4.47
C TYR A 180 -6.34 5.11 -4.91
N LYS A 181 -5.52 4.10 -5.16
CA LYS A 181 -5.93 2.76 -5.58
C LYS A 181 -5.68 1.76 -4.46
N VAL A 182 -6.47 0.69 -4.42
CA VAL A 182 -6.31 -0.41 -3.48
C VAL A 182 -6.58 -1.73 -4.18
N LEU A 183 -6.12 -2.87 -3.63
CA LEU A 183 -6.51 -4.18 -4.16
C LEU A 183 -7.83 -4.65 -3.57
N VAL A 184 -7.96 -4.51 -2.25
CA VAL A 184 -9.12 -4.98 -1.49
C VAL A 184 -9.56 -3.97 -0.44
N THR A 185 -10.86 -3.97 -0.12
CA THR A 185 -11.41 -3.30 1.05
C THR A 185 -11.86 -4.33 2.07
N VAL A 186 -11.55 -4.09 3.35
CA VAL A 186 -11.88 -5.00 4.44
C VAL A 186 -12.74 -4.36 5.52
N GLU A 187 -13.60 -5.17 6.11
CA GLU A 187 -14.27 -4.91 7.38
C GLU A 187 -13.70 -5.82 8.46
N VAL A 188 -13.60 -5.30 9.68
CA VAL A 188 -12.99 -6.01 10.81
C VAL A 188 -13.98 -6.03 11.97
N SER A 189 -14.58 -7.20 12.20
CA SER A 189 -15.41 -7.51 13.36
C SER A 189 -14.65 -8.49 14.28
N ASP A 190 -15.30 -9.56 14.71
CA ASP A 190 -14.69 -10.78 15.24
C ASP A 190 -13.75 -11.50 14.25
N ARG A 191 -13.92 -11.23 12.95
CA ARG A 191 -13.07 -11.72 11.86
C ARG A 191 -12.88 -10.65 10.80
N VAL A 192 -11.92 -10.85 9.90
CA VAL A 192 -11.78 -10.01 8.70
C VAL A 192 -12.71 -10.51 7.61
N ARG A 193 -13.35 -9.59 6.89
CA ARG A 193 -14.12 -9.87 5.67
C ARG A 193 -13.64 -8.96 4.56
N VAL A 194 -13.35 -9.53 3.39
CA VAL A 194 -13.10 -8.73 2.19
C VAL A 194 -14.46 -8.34 1.60
N VAL A 195 -14.75 -7.04 1.55
CA VAL A 195 -16.06 -6.51 1.10
C VAL A 195 -16.04 -5.98 -0.33
N GLU A 196 -14.86 -5.58 -0.83
CA GLU A 196 -14.69 -5.11 -2.21
C GLU A 196 -13.33 -5.57 -2.76
N GLN A 197 -13.30 -5.84 -4.07
CA GLN A 197 -12.10 -6.15 -4.85
C GLN A 197 -11.99 -5.15 -6.01
N HIS A 198 -10.79 -4.68 -6.31
CA HIS A 198 -10.57 -3.50 -7.17
C HIS A 198 -9.63 -3.78 -8.35
N LEU A 199 -9.69 -4.99 -8.91
CA LEU A 199 -8.77 -5.52 -9.93
C LEU A 199 -9.42 -5.92 -11.26
#